data_AF-A0A3P1YIY8-F1
#
_entry.id   AF-A0A3P1YIY8-F1
#
_cell.length_a   1.000
_cell.length_b   1.000
_cell.length_c   1.000
_cell.angle_alpha   90.00
_cell.angle_beta   90.00
_cell.angle_gamma   90.00
#
_symmetry.space_group_name_H-M   'P 1'
#
loop_
_entity.id
_entity.type
_entity.pdbx_description
1 polymer ?
#
loop_
_entity_poly.entity_id
_entity_poly.type
_entity_poly.pdbx_seq_one_letter_code
_entity_poly.pdbx_strand_id
1 'polypeptide(L)' 'MENVLDVYKRPYTPANPVVCMDESPKQLIEMRDSIPVKPRREARIDYEYIRHGVVNIFMANEPLKEKRRVEVHTSLT' A
#
# COMPACT_ATOMS: atom_id res chain seq x y z
N MET A 1 4.79 2.93 -22.09
CA MET A 1 5.37 2.63 -20.76
C MET A 1 6.89 2.40 -20.84
N GLU A 2 7.41 1.81 -21.92
CA GLU A 2 8.84 1.50 -22.07
C GLU A 2 9.77 2.73 -22.01
N ASN A 3 9.41 3.85 -22.65
CA ASN A 3 10.19 5.10 -22.57
C ASN A 3 10.35 5.65 -21.15
N VAL A 4 9.43 5.32 -20.23
CA VAL A 4 9.52 5.72 -18.81
C VAL A 4 10.57 4.87 -18.09
N LEU A 5 10.69 3.58 -18.43
CA LEU A 5 11.69 2.69 -17.84
C LEU A 5 13.13 3.12 -18.18
N ASP A 6 13.34 3.71 -19.35
CA ASP A 6 14.65 4.26 -19.71
C ASP A 6 15.05 5.47 -18.85
N VAL A 7 14.09 6.19 -18.26
CA VAL A 7 14.38 7.26 -17.30
C VAL A 7 14.99 6.69 -16.01
N TYR A 8 14.51 5.54 -15.54
CA TYR A 8 15.04 4.88 -14.34
C TYR A 8 16.46 4.33 -14.52
N LYS A 9 16.88 4.10 -15.77
CA LYS A 9 18.25 3.63 -16.11
C LYS A 9 19.26 4.77 -16.20
N ARG A 10 18.82 6.04 -16.20
CA ARG A 10 19.73 7.18 -16.34
C ARG A 10 20.62 7.30 -15.10
N PRO A 11 21.91 7.66 -15.27
CA PRO A 11 22.76 7.94 -14.13
C PRO A 11 22.21 9.11 -13.32
N TYR A 12 22.43 9.06 -12.02
CA TYR A 12 21.99 10.12 -11.11
C TYR A 12 22.63 11.47 -11.46
N THR A 13 21.82 12.53 -11.46
CA THR A 13 22.28 13.91 -11.55
C THR A 13 21.51 14.79 -10.55
N PRO A 14 22.18 15.59 -9.70
CA PRO A 14 21.51 16.48 -8.75
C PRO A 14 20.57 17.50 -9.40
N ALA A 15 20.83 17.88 -10.66
CA ALA A 15 19.99 18.83 -11.38
C ALA A 15 18.68 18.22 -11.88
N ASN A 16 18.63 16.89 -12.04
CA ASN A 16 17.44 16.16 -12.52
C ASN A 16 17.25 14.87 -11.71
N PRO A 17 16.79 14.96 -10.45
CA PRO A 17 16.50 13.78 -9.64
C PRO A 17 15.34 12.98 -10.26
N VAL A 18 15.47 11.65 -10.25
CA VAL A 18 14.39 10.75 -10.67
C VAL A 18 13.52 10.49 -9.45
N VAL A 19 12.29 11.03 -9.46
CA VAL A 19 11.30 10.84 -8.39
C VAL A 19 10.05 10.20 -8.97
N CYS A 20 9.56 9.18 -8.30
CA CYS A 20 8.30 8.51 -8.60
C CYS A 20 7.27 8.93 -7.56
N MET A 21 6.04 9.18 -7.99
CA MET A 21 4.93 9.42 -7.08
C MET A 21 3.83 8.40 -7.34
N ASP A 22 3.22 7.93 -6.27
CA ASP A 22 2.05 7.06 -6.34
C ASP A 22 1.09 7.36 -5.19
N GLU A 23 -0.18 7.06 -5.42
CA GLU A 23 -1.26 7.16 -4.44
C GLU A 23 -2.01 5.83 -4.38
N SER A 24 -2.25 5.34 -3.17
CA SER A 24 -3.05 4.13 -2.99
C SER A 24 -4.01 4.25 -1.80
N PRO A 25 -5.31 4.00 -2.00
CA PRO A 25 -6.25 3.89 -0.89
C PRO A 25 -6.02 2.56 -0.15
N LYS A 26 -5.94 2.63 1.18
CA LYS A 26 -5.84 1.47 2.06
C LYS A 26 -7.10 1.34 2.89
N GLN A 27 -7.83 0.25 2.68
CA GLN A 27 -8.94 -0.13 3.55
C GLN A 27 -8.39 -0.56 4.92
N LEU A 28 -8.98 0.01 5.97
CA LEU A 28 -8.75 -0.43 7.34
C LEU A 28 -9.76 -1.53 7.64
N ILE A 29 -9.28 -2.78 7.71
CA ILE A 29 -10.11 -3.96 7.94
C ILE A 29 -9.63 -4.70 9.20
N GLU A 30 -10.58 -5.18 9.98
CA GLU A 30 -10.35 -6.06 11.12
C GLU A 30 -10.96 -7.43 10.80
N MET A 31 -10.15 -8.49 10.84
CA MET A 31 -10.64 -9.85 10.67
C MET A 31 -11.40 -10.26 11.93
N ARG A 32 -12.59 -10.83 11.75
CA ARG A 32 -13.34 -11.39 12.86
C ARG A 32 -12.78 -12.76 13.22
N ASP A 33 -12.70 -13.06 14.51
CA ASP A 33 -12.31 -14.39 14.96
C ASP A 33 -13.29 -15.45 14.45
N SER A 34 -12.74 -16.55 13.94
CA SER A 34 -13.54 -17.70 13.52
C SER A 34 -14.21 -18.35 14.74
N ILE A 35 -15.45 -18.78 14.57
CA ILE A 35 -16.18 -19.49 15.61
C ILE A 35 -15.54 -20.87 15.86
N PRO A 36 -15.35 -21.30 17.12
CA PRO A 36 -14.79 -22.62 17.42
C PRO A 36 -15.56 -23.76 16.77
N VAL A 37 -14.81 -24.65 16.13
CA VAL A 37 -15.37 -25.79 15.40
C VAL A 37 -15.82 -26.87 16.39
N LYS A 38 -17.01 -27.42 16.17
CA LYS A 38 -17.49 -28.57 16.97
C LYS A 38 -16.65 -29.82 16.67
N PRO A 39 -16.43 -30.71 17.66
CA PRO A 39 -15.72 -31.97 17.43
C PRO A 39 -16.31 -32.78 16.26
N ARG A 40 -15.44 -33.40 15.45
CA ARG A 40 -15.80 -34.15 14.21
C ARG A 40 -16.34 -33.32 13.05
N ARG A 41 -16.18 -32.00 13.06
CA ARG A 41 -16.39 -31.15 11.88
C ARG A 41 -15.07 -30.60 11.38
N GLU A 42 -14.96 -30.46 10.07
CA GLU A 42 -13.82 -29.79 9.46
C GLU A 42 -13.78 -28.32 9.86
N ALA A 43 -12.57 -27.77 10.00
CA ALA A 43 -12.41 -26.37 10.31
C ALA A 43 -12.91 -25.50 9.14
N ARG A 44 -13.73 -24.50 9.47
CA ARG A 44 -14.21 -23.49 8.52
C ARG A 44 -13.75 -22.15 9.05
N ILE A 45 -13.09 -21.38 8.19
CA ILE A 45 -12.67 -20.03 8.49
C ILE A 45 -13.64 -19.12 7.73
N ASP A 46 -14.39 -18.32 8.46
CA ASP A 46 -15.27 -17.33 7.87
C ASP A 46 -14.43 -16.16 7.30
N TYR A 47 -14.86 -15.59 6.19
CA TYR A 47 -14.21 -14.44 5.55
C TYR A 47 -14.79 -13.09 6.01
N GLU A 48 -15.47 -13.08 7.16
CA GLU A 48 -16.04 -11.84 7.70
C GLU A 48 -14.96 -10.88 8.21
N TYR A 49 -15.13 -9.61 7.87
CA TYR A 49 -14.29 -8.53 8.38
C TYR A 49 -15.11 -7.27 8.62
N ILE A 50 -14.66 -6.44 9.55
CA ILE A 50 -15.25 -5.13 9.84
C ILE A 50 -14.45 -4.08 9.08
N ARG A 51 -15.14 -3.20 8.35
CA ARG A 51 -14.53 -2.05 7.67
C ARG A 51 -14.55 -0.82 8.58
N HIS A 52 -13.38 -0.28 8.86
CA HIS A 52 -13.17 0.92 9.67
C HIS A 52 -12.90 2.17 8.82
N GLY A 53 -13.19 2.11 7.51
CA GLY A 53 -12.98 3.21 6.57
C GLY A 53 -11.74 3.03 5.68
N VAL A 54 -11.32 4.13 5.05
CA VAL A 54 -10.23 4.17 4.08
C VAL A 54 -9.30 5.34 4.40
N VAL A 55 -8.00 5.06 4.42
CA VAL A 55 -6.94 6.09 4.44
C VAL A 55 -6.25 6.12 3.09
N ASN A 56 -5.78 7.29 2.66
CA ASN A 56 -5.03 7.45 1.43
C ASN A 56 -3.54 7.54 1.75
N ILE A 57 -2.74 6.73 1.09
CA ILE A 57 -1.29 6.72 1.21
C ILE A 57 -0.73 7.45 -0.01
N PHE A 58 -0.01 8.53 0.23
CA PHE A 58 0.75 9.26 -0.77
C PHE A 58 2.23 8.93 -0.58
N MET A 59 2.91 8.57 -1.66
CA MET A 59 4.34 8.24 -1.60
C MET A 59 5.09 8.97 -2.71
N ALA A 60 6.23 9.56 -2.34
CA ALA A 60 7.24 10.02 -3.26
C ALA A 60 8.55 9.27 -2.98
N ASN A 61 9.15 8.67 -4.01
CA ASN A 61 10.36 7.86 -3.91
C ASN A 61 11.42 8.33 -4.89
N GLU A 62 12.62 8.61 -4.39
CA GLU A 62 13.83 8.89 -5.16
C GLU A 62 14.77 7.67 -5.08
N PRO A 63 14.62 6.67 -5.97
CA PRO A 63 15.28 5.37 -5.83
C PRO A 63 16.81 5.47 -5.86
N LEU A 64 17.38 6.38 -6.67
CA LEU A 64 18.84 6.53 -6.83
C LEU A 64 19.53 7.21 -5.63
N LYS A 65 18.75 7.73 -4.67
CA LYS A 65 19.24 8.34 -3.43
C LYS A 65 18.73 7.65 -2.18
N GLU A 66 18.01 6.53 -2.33
CA GLU A 66 17.43 5.77 -1.21
C GLU A 66 16.53 6.63 -0.30
N LYS A 67 15.90 7.67 -0.87
CA LYS A 67 15.02 8.57 -0.13
C LYS A 67 13.57 8.29 -0.49
N ARG A 68 12.72 8.23 0.53
CA ARG A 68 11.27 8.21 0.35
C ARG A 68 10.57 9.11 1.35
N ARG A 69 9.47 9.71 0.93
CA ARG A 69 8.51 10.43 1.76
C ARG A 69 7.16 9.74 1.63
N VAL A 70 6.52 9.49 2.77
CA VAL A 70 5.20 8.88 2.83
C VAL A 70 4.32 9.76 3.69
N GLU A 71 3.12 10.03 3.20
CA GLU A 71 2.07 10.74 3.94
C GLU A 71 0.81 9.89 3.94
N VAL A 72 0.17 9.82 5.09
CA VAL A 72 -1.10 9.09 5.25
C VAL A 72 -2.14 10.11 5.66
N HIS A 73 -3.16 10.25 4.82
CA HIS A 73 -4.27 11.16 5.07
C HIS A 73 -5.54 10.36 5.30
N THR A 74 -6.27 10.69 6.36
CA THR A 74 -7.61 10.13 6.57
C THR A 74 -8.56 10.79 5.60
N SER A 75 -9.36 10.00 4.90
CA SER A 75 -10.47 10.54 4.12
C SER A 75 -11.48 11.11 5.12
N LEU A 76 -11.55 12.43 5.26
CA LEU A 76 -12.54 13.09 6.12
C LEU A 76 -13.93 12.63 5.65
N THR A 77 -14.68 12.01 6.57
CA THR A 77 -16.08 11.65 6.35
C THR A 77 -16.95 12.87 6.63
#